data_AF-D3LUV6-F1
#
_entry.id   AF-D3LUV6-F1
#
_cell.length_a   1.000
_cell.length_b   1.000
_cell.length_c   1.000
_cell.angle_alpha   90.00
_cell.angle_beta   90.00
_cell.angle_gamma   90.00
#
_symmetry.space_group_name_H-M   'P 1'
#
loop_
_entity.id
_entity.type
_entity.pdbx_description
1 polymer ?
#
loop_
_entity_poly.entity_id
_entity_poly.type
_entity_poly.pdbx_seq_one_letter_code
_entity_poly.pdbx_strand_id
1 'polypeptide(L)'
;MKFQQVQALKHKAYAAFVENRQLDVPPVLPYHMDAITLAFVGDAYYALFLRRRLTALGIPAVQVLHALAAEFVSAKCQSFVYTCLQSFLTEAEKSLCRRSRNAYSQVPKSASAAEYHNSTALEALIGYLVLDGQEARLQAVMQHVLAAVRAYCQKKHI
;
A
#
# COMPACT_ATOMS: atom_id res chain seq x y z
N MET A 1 -29.55 -4.95 10.85
CA MET A 1 -29.16 -3.60 11.32
C MET A 1 -27.92 -3.04 10.60
N LYS A 2 -26.76 -3.70 10.61
CA LYS A 2 -25.52 -3.19 9.97
C LYS A 2 -25.62 -2.95 8.44
N PHE A 3 -26.35 -3.80 7.70
CA PHE A 3 -26.48 -3.67 6.23
C PHE A 3 -27.17 -2.36 5.79
N GLN A 4 -28.29 -2.00 6.42
CA GLN A 4 -29.02 -0.77 6.10
C GLN A 4 -28.20 0.49 6.41
N GLN A 5 -27.40 0.47 7.48
CA GLN A 5 -26.48 1.56 7.83
C GLN A 5 -25.39 1.75 6.76
N VAL A 6 -24.80 0.67 6.26
CA VAL A 6 -23.81 0.72 5.17
C VAL A 6 -24.43 1.26 3.89
N GLN A 7 -25.64 0.83 3.53
CA GLN A 7 -26.31 1.32 2.33
C GLN A 7 -26.67 2.82 2.44
N ALA A 8 -27.13 3.27 3.62
CA ALA A 8 -27.40 4.68 3.86
C ALA A 8 -26.13 5.53 3.76
N LEU A 9 -25.02 5.08 4.34
CA LEU A 9 -23.72 5.76 4.23
C LEU A 9 -23.25 5.83 2.78
N LYS A 10 -23.39 4.73 2.03
CA LYS A 10 -23.06 4.68 0.60
C LYS A 10 -23.86 5.69 -0.22
N HIS A 11 -25.16 5.80 0.05
CA HIS A 11 -26.01 6.78 -0.64
C HIS A 11 -25.59 8.22 -0.32
N LYS A 12 -25.30 8.53 0.96
CA LYS A 12 -24.75 9.85 1.35
C LYS A 12 -23.40 10.13 0.68
N ALA A 13 -22.54 9.13 0.58
CA ALA A 13 -21.24 9.25 -0.09
C ALA A 13 -21.40 9.53 -1.59
N TYR A 14 -22.36 8.89 -2.26
CA TYR A 14 -22.66 9.20 -3.66
C TYR A 14 -23.13 10.65 -3.85
N ALA A 15 -24.05 11.13 -3.01
CA ALA A 15 -24.51 12.52 -3.08
C ALA A 15 -23.34 13.50 -2.86
N ALA A 16 -22.52 13.26 -1.83
CA ALA A 16 -21.35 14.09 -1.55
C ALA A 16 -20.33 14.10 -2.70
N PHE A 17 -20.10 12.95 -3.34
CA PHE A 17 -19.21 12.82 -4.49
C PHE A 17 -19.72 13.60 -5.71
N VAL A 18 -21.01 13.49 -6.03
CA VAL A 18 -21.65 14.25 -7.13
C VAL A 18 -21.58 15.75 -6.89
N GLU A 19 -21.77 16.17 -5.64
CA GLU A 19 -21.77 17.58 -5.23
C GLU A 19 -20.36 18.14 -4.97
N ASN A 20 -19.30 17.32 -5.15
CA ASN A 20 -17.91 17.65 -4.84
C ASN A 20 -17.73 18.26 -3.44
N ARG A 21 -18.42 17.69 -2.44
CA ARG A 21 -18.32 18.12 -1.04
C ARG A 21 -17.82 16.99 -0.16
N GLN A 22 -17.28 17.34 0.99
CA GLN A 22 -16.98 16.36 2.01
C GLN A 22 -18.25 15.90 2.73
N LEU A 23 -18.20 14.68 3.25
CA LEU A 23 -19.16 14.26 4.27
C LEU A 23 -18.94 15.10 5.52
N ASP A 24 -20.00 15.29 6.30
CA ASP A 24 -19.94 16.00 7.58
C ASP A 24 -19.28 15.10 8.63
N VAL A 25 -17.96 14.97 8.52
CA VAL A 25 -17.09 14.23 9.42
C VAL A 25 -15.89 15.13 9.79
N PRO A 26 -15.39 15.08 11.04
CA PRO A 26 -14.23 15.86 11.42
C PRO A 26 -13.02 15.56 10.53
N PRO A 27 -12.24 16.58 10.12
CA PRO A 27 -11.03 16.35 9.33
C PRO A 27 -10.02 15.56 10.16
N VAL A 28 -9.39 14.57 9.51
CA VAL A 28 -8.35 13.73 10.13
C VAL A 28 -7.05 13.96 9.36
N LEU A 29 -5.99 14.35 10.07
CA LEU A 29 -4.66 14.48 9.45
C LEU A 29 -4.18 13.12 8.94
N PRO A 30 -3.46 13.05 7.80
CA PRO A 30 -3.02 11.78 7.21
C PRO A 30 -2.36 10.81 8.19
N TYR A 31 -1.48 11.31 9.07
CA TYR A 31 -0.82 10.47 10.09
C TYR A 31 -1.80 9.77 11.04
N HIS A 32 -2.97 10.37 11.31
CA HIS A 32 -4.00 9.86 12.21
C HIS A 32 -5.10 9.04 11.51
N MET A 33 -5.06 8.93 10.18
CA MET A 33 -5.98 8.06 9.45
C MET A 33 -5.78 6.59 9.85
N ASP A 34 -6.84 5.81 9.68
CA ASP A 34 -6.78 4.38 9.91
C ASP A 34 -5.88 3.69 8.88
N ALA A 35 -5.29 2.58 9.28
CA ALA A 35 -4.31 1.86 8.47
C ALA A 35 -4.89 1.31 7.16
N ILE A 36 -6.19 1.02 7.11
CA ILE A 36 -6.85 0.47 5.93
C ILE A 36 -7.00 1.56 4.88
N THR A 37 -7.44 2.76 5.28
CA THR A 37 -7.53 3.93 4.39
C THR A 37 -6.15 4.32 3.84
N LEU A 38 -5.11 4.31 4.68
CA LEU A 38 -3.75 4.56 4.23
C LEU A 38 -3.27 3.48 3.25
N ALA A 39 -3.42 2.20 3.60
CA ALA A 39 -3.00 1.09 2.75
C ALA A 39 -3.74 1.08 1.41
N PHE A 40 -5.03 1.47 1.38
CA PHE A 40 -5.81 1.58 0.16
C PHE A 40 -5.17 2.52 -0.89
N VAL A 41 -4.67 3.68 -0.45
CA VAL A 41 -3.96 4.61 -1.35
C VAL A 41 -2.55 4.09 -1.68
N GLY A 42 -1.85 3.54 -0.70
CA GLY A 42 -0.50 3.05 -0.86
C GLY A 42 -0.36 1.88 -1.82
N ASP A 43 -1.27 0.89 -1.76
CA ASP A 43 -1.32 -0.24 -2.68
C ASP A 43 -1.42 0.23 -4.14
N ALA A 44 -2.36 1.14 -4.42
CA ALA A 44 -2.54 1.71 -5.75
C ALA A 44 -1.27 2.42 -6.26
N TYR A 45 -0.64 3.23 -5.41
CA TYR A 45 0.59 3.94 -5.76
C TYR A 45 1.77 2.98 -5.98
N TYR A 46 1.96 2.00 -5.09
CA TYR A 46 3.01 0.99 -5.17
C TYR A 46 2.89 0.18 -6.47
N ALA A 47 1.68 -0.31 -6.77
CA ALA A 47 1.40 -1.05 -7.99
C ALA A 47 1.67 -0.22 -9.24
N LEU A 48 1.21 1.03 -9.29
CA LEU A 48 1.46 1.93 -10.42
C LEU A 48 2.97 2.16 -10.62
N PHE A 49 3.70 2.45 -9.55
CA PHE A 49 5.14 2.68 -9.62
C PHE A 49 5.88 1.49 -10.24
N LEU A 50 5.62 0.27 -9.76
CA LEU A 50 6.28 -0.93 -10.27
C LEU A 50 5.83 -1.30 -11.68
N ARG A 51 4.56 -1.12 -12.02
CA ARG A 51 4.06 -1.33 -13.39
C ARG A 51 4.77 -0.39 -14.37
N ARG A 52 4.99 0.89 -14.02
CA ARG A 52 5.78 1.80 -14.87
C ARG A 52 7.21 1.30 -15.09
N ARG A 53 7.85 0.70 -14.07
CA ARG A 53 9.20 0.11 -14.21
C ARG A 53 9.19 -1.13 -15.09
N LEU A 54 8.20 -2.00 -14.92
CA LEU A 54 8.04 -3.20 -15.73
C LEU A 54 7.77 -2.88 -17.21
N THR A 55 6.88 -1.93 -17.50
CA THR A 55 6.59 -1.50 -18.87
C THR A 55 7.82 -0.90 -19.55
N ALA A 56 8.67 -0.19 -18.82
CA ALA A 56 9.92 0.35 -19.35
C ALA A 56 10.95 -0.71 -19.78
N LEU A 57 10.77 -1.99 -19.40
CA LEU A 57 11.61 -3.10 -19.85
C LEU A 57 11.26 -3.58 -21.27
N GLY A 58 10.16 -3.11 -21.87
CA GLY A 58 9.79 -3.49 -23.23
C GLY A 58 9.35 -4.95 -23.39
N ILE A 59 8.79 -5.56 -22.33
CA ILE A 59 8.34 -6.96 -22.34
C ILE A 59 7.20 -7.12 -23.37
N PRO A 60 7.39 -7.89 -24.47
CA PRO A 60 6.39 -7.99 -25.53
C PRO A 60 5.23 -8.93 -25.17
N ALA A 61 5.47 -9.87 -24.25
CA ALA A 61 4.48 -10.87 -23.83
C ALA A 61 3.63 -10.36 -22.66
N VAL A 62 2.38 -9.98 -22.94
CA VAL A 62 1.41 -9.47 -21.95
C VAL A 62 1.21 -10.42 -20.77
N GLN A 63 1.20 -11.73 -21.00
CA GLN A 63 1.08 -12.74 -19.93
C GLN A 63 2.25 -12.68 -18.95
N VAL A 64 3.48 -12.52 -19.46
CA VAL A 64 4.69 -12.37 -18.63
C VAL A 64 4.64 -11.07 -17.83
N LEU A 65 4.22 -9.98 -18.47
CA LEU A 65 4.07 -8.68 -17.82
C LEU A 65 3.08 -8.74 -16.64
N HIS A 66 1.92 -9.38 -16.83
CA HIS A 66 0.94 -9.56 -15.76
C HIS A 66 1.44 -10.47 -14.64
N ALA A 67 2.14 -11.56 -14.97
CA ALA A 67 2.71 -12.46 -13.97
C ALA A 67 3.73 -11.75 -13.07
N LEU A 68 4.64 -10.96 -13.66
CA LEU A 68 5.62 -10.16 -12.91
C LEU A 68 4.95 -9.08 -12.07
N ALA A 69 3.96 -8.39 -12.62
CA ALA A 69 3.22 -7.37 -11.89
C ALA A 69 2.50 -7.99 -10.67
N ALA A 70 1.85 -9.15 -10.84
CA ALA A 70 1.19 -9.86 -9.75
C ALA A 70 2.19 -10.35 -8.68
N GLU A 71 3.37 -10.81 -9.10
CA GLU A 71 4.42 -11.21 -8.17
C GLU A 71 4.94 -10.03 -7.34
N PHE A 72 5.23 -8.90 -7.96
CA PHE A 72 5.86 -7.77 -7.26
C PHE A 72 4.91 -7.06 -6.28
N VAL A 73 3.61 -7.12 -6.54
CA VAL A 73 2.57 -6.59 -5.63
C VAL A 73 2.08 -7.64 -4.63
N SER A 74 2.57 -8.88 -4.69
CA SER A 74 2.15 -9.92 -3.74
C SER A 74 2.59 -9.62 -2.30
N ALA A 75 1.78 -10.03 -1.32
CA ALA A 75 2.11 -9.86 0.10
C ALA A 75 3.48 -10.45 0.47
N LYS A 76 3.87 -11.56 -0.16
CA LYS A 76 5.19 -12.19 0.02
C LYS A 76 6.34 -11.27 -0.42
N CYS A 77 6.26 -10.68 -1.62
CA CYS A 77 7.27 -9.76 -2.10
C CYS A 77 7.29 -8.48 -1.25
N GLN A 78 6.12 -7.89 -0.99
CA GLN A 78 5.99 -6.70 -0.16
C GLN A 78 6.49 -6.90 1.27
N SER A 79 6.28 -8.08 1.88
CA SER A 79 6.83 -8.41 3.19
C SER A 79 8.36 -8.43 3.19
N PHE A 80 8.98 -9.00 2.15
CA PHE A 80 10.43 -8.95 1.99
C PHE A 80 10.93 -7.52 1.86
N VAL A 81 10.27 -6.71 1.02
CA VAL A 81 10.57 -5.30 0.82
C VAL A 81 10.49 -4.54 2.16
N TYR A 82 9.39 -4.70 2.90
CA TYR A 82 9.20 -4.09 4.21
C TYR A 82 10.33 -4.43 5.18
N THR A 83 10.77 -5.69 5.24
CA THR A 83 11.91 -6.10 6.07
C THR A 83 13.19 -5.36 5.69
N CYS A 84 13.48 -5.23 4.39
CA CYS A 84 14.65 -4.49 3.92
C CYS A 84 14.61 -2.98 4.25
N LEU A 85 13.41 -2.39 4.31
CA LEU A 85 13.25 -0.96 4.57
C LEU A 85 13.40 -0.57 6.04
N GLN A 86 13.28 -1.51 7.00
CA GLN A 86 13.15 -1.17 8.42
C GLN A 86 14.26 -0.27 8.98
N SER A 87 15.50 -0.46 8.56
CA SER A 87 16.64 0.35 9.01
C SER A 87 16.66 1.77 8.43
N PHE A 88 16.01 1.97 7.28
CA PHE A 88 15.92 3.26 6.57
C PHE A 88 14.76 4.15 7.08
N LEU A 89 13.78 3.56 7.76
CA LEU A 89 12.64 4.28 8.28
C LEU A 89 12.99 5.13 9.50
N THR A 90 12.38 6.30 9.58
CA THR A 90 12.38 7.15 10.78
C THR A 90 11.53 6.53 11.88
N GLU A 91 11.67 7.00 13.12
CA GLU A 91 10.88 6.47 14.23
C GLU A 91 9.37 6.72 14.08
N ALA A 92 8.98 7.86 13.48
CA ALA A 92 7.58 8.16 13.19
C ALA A 92 7.00 7.16 12.17
N GLU A 93 7.73 6.88 11.09
CA GLU A 93 7.33 5.91 10.07
C GLU A 93 7.28 4.49 10.65
N LYS A 94 8.26 4.09 11.47
CA LYS A 94 8.23 2.80 12.19
C LYS A 94 7.01 2.69 13.11
N SER A 95 6.65 3.77 13.80
CA SER A 95 5.47 3.82 14.66
C SER A 95 4.18 3.61 13.85
N LEU A 96 4.04 4.32 12.72
CA LEU A 96 2.93 4.15 11.78
C LEU A 96 2.84 2.73 11.23
N CYS A 97 3.95 2.14 10.82
CA CYS A 97 4.02 0.75 10.37
C CYS A 97 3.60 -0.23 11.47
N ARG A 98 4.10 -0.07 12.70
CA ARG A 98 3.74 -0.93 13.85
C ARG A 98 2.25 -0.88 14.14
N ARG A 99 1.65 0.31 14.18
CA ARG A 99 0.20 0.48 14.35
C ARG A 99 -0.58 -0.19 13.23
N SER A 100 -0.12 -0.07 11.99
CA SER A 100 -0.78 -0.64 10.82
C SER A 100 -0.78 -2.17 10.82
N ARG A 101 0.32 -2.80 11.26
CA ARG A 101 0.39 -4.26 11.43
C ARG A 101 -0.67 -4.79 12.39
N ASN A 102 -0.96 -4.05 13.46
CA ASN A 102 -1.88 -4.46 14.53
C ASN A 102 -3.35 -4.14 14.23
N ALA A 103 -3.65 -3.41 13.15
CA ALA A 103 -5.01 -2.96 12.83
C ALA A 103 -5.90 -4.03 12.18
N TYR A 104 -5.35 -5.17 11.76
CA TYR A 104 -6.10 -6.22 11.06
C TYR A 104 -6.10 -7.53 11.82
N SER A 105 -7.21 -8.27 11.78
CA SER A 105 -7.37 -9.56 12.49
C SER A 105 -7.71 -10.74 11.57
N GLN A 106 -8.11 -10.48 10.31
CA GLN A 106 -8.48 -11.52 9.35
C GLN A 106 -7.41 -11.69 8.26
N VAL A 107 -6.67 -12.79 8.29
CA VAL A 107 -5.61 -13.04 7.31
C VAL A 107 -6.19 -13.82 6.12
N PRO A 108 -5.95 -13.41 4.86
CA PRO A 108 -6.31 -14.22 3.69
C PRO A 108 -5.60 -15.58 3.71
N LYS A 109 -6.28 -16.66 3.29
CA LYS A 109 -5.69 -18.01 3.28
C LYS A 109 -4.43 -18.17 2.40
N SER A 110 -4.19 -17.25 1.47
CA SER A 110 -3.12 -17.28 0.47
C SER A 110 -1.78 -16.69 0.92
N ALA A 111 -1.72 -16.05 2.09
CA ALA A 111 -0.50 -15.46 2.65
C ALA A 111 -0.37 -15.85 4.13
N SER A 112 0.86 -15.94 4.64
CA SER A 112 1.02 -16.04 6.08
C SER A 112 0.53 -14.75 6.75
N ALA A 113 0.06 -14.86 7.99
CA ALA A 113 -0.36 -13.70 8.78
C ALA A 113 0.72 -12.61 8.80
N ALA A 114 1.98 -13.02 9.00
CA ALA A 114 3.11 -12.12 9.03
C ALA A 114 3.33 -11.39 7.70
N GLU A 115 3.25 -12.08 6.55
CA GLU A 115 3.41 -11.45 5.23
C GLU A 115 2.32 -10.42 4.97
N TYR A 116 1.07 -10.76 5.29
CA TYR A 116 -0.06 -9.85 5.12
C TYR A 116 0.07 -8.60 6.01
N HIS A 117 0.40 -8.77 7.29
CA HIS A 117 0.60 -7.61 8.17
C HIS A 117 1.75 -6.71 7.70
N ASN A 118 2.86 -7.30 7.23
CA ASN A 118 4.00 -6.54 6.73
C ASN A 118 3.67 -5.80 5.42
N SER A 119 2.93 -6.42 4.49
CA SER A 119 2.52 -5.75 3.25
C SER A 119 1.60 -4.58 3.55
N THR A 120 0.58 -4.77 4.40
CA THR A 120 -0.33 -3.68 4.80
C THR A 120 0.41 -2.53 5.48
N ALA A 121 1.46 -2.82 6.26
CA ALA A 121 2.27 -1.78 6.88
C ALA A 121 3.09 -0.97 5.86
N LEU A 122 3.63 -1.64 4.84
CA LEU A 122 4.33 -0.97 3.74
C LEU A 122 3.36 -0.10 2.92
N GLU A 123 2.20 -0.63 2.57
CA GLU A 123 1.14 0.10 1.87
C GLU A 123 0.70 1.31 2.70
N ALA A 124 0.44 1.15 4.00
CA ALA A 124 0.04 2.26 4.87
C ALA A 124 1.11 3.36 4.95
N LEU A 125 2.40 3.00 5.01
CA LEU A 125 3.49 3.98 4.96
C LEU A 125 3.47 4.78 3.66
N ILE A 126 3.33 4.10 2.52
CA ILE A 126 3.31 4.75 1.21
C ILE A 126 2.09 5.65 1.10
N GLY A 127 0.91 5.18 1.51
CA GLY A 127 -0.32 5.96 1.50
C GLY A 127 -0.23 7.20 2.38
N TYR A 128 0.41 7.10 3.55
CA TYR A 128 0.68 8.25 4.40
C TYR A 128 1.52 9.29 3.67
N LEU A 129 2.66 8.90 3.09
CA LEU A 129 3.54 9.82 2.39
C LEU A 129 2.87 10.48 1.17
N VAL A 130 2.00 9.75 0.48
CA VAL A 130 1.19 10.28 -0.64
C VAL A 130 0.18 11.31 -0.15
N LEU A 131 -0.63 10.96 0.85
CA LEU A 131 -1.72 11.82 1.34
C LEU A 131 -1.21 13.04 2.12
N ASP A 132 -0.04 12.93 2.74
CA ASP A 132 0.64 14.04 3.43
C ASP A 132 1.46 14.91 2.47
N GLY A 133 1.56 14.55 1.19
CA GLY A 133 2.27 15.33 0.17
C GLY A 133 3.80 15.33 0.33
N GLN A 134 4.37 14.32 0.99
CA GLN A 134 5.83 14.24 1.24
C GLN A 134 6.60 13.69 0.03
N GLU A 135 6.56 14.39 -1.10
CA GLU A 135 7.06 13.91 -2.39
C GLU A 135 8.52 13.44 -2.37
N ALA A 136 9.41 14.23 -1.77
CA ALA A 136 10.84 13.89 -1.69
C ALA A 136 11.08 12.60 -0.86
N ARG A 137 10.38 12.46 0.27
CA ARG A 137 10.48 11.26 1.13
C ARG A 137 9.86 10.05 0.44
N LEU A 138 8.69 10.23 -0.20
CA LEU A 138 8.03 9.21 -1.01
C LEU A 138 8.97 8.70 -2.11
N GLN A 139 9.62 9.59 -2.85
CA GLN A 139 10.58 9.20 -3.88
C GLN A 139 11.75 8.38 -3.30
N ALA A 140 12.32 8.81 -2.17
CA ALA A 140 13.41 8.10 -1.52
C ALA A 140 12.99 6.69 -1.04
N VAL A 141 11.80 6.56 -0.44
CA VAL A 141 11.21 5.28 -0.04
C VAL A 141 10.99 4.38 -1.25
N MET A 142 10.42 4.91 -2.34
CA MET A 142 10.14 4.11 -3.54
C MET A 142 11.40 3.67 -4.31
N GLN A 143 12.50 4.42 -4.20
CA GLN A 143 13.80 3.97 -4.68
C GLN A 143 14.33 2.78 -3.88
N HIS A 144 14.20 2.80 -2.55
CA HIS A 144 14.56 1.66 -1.70
C HIS A 144 13.66 0.46 -1.95
N VAL A 145 12.36 0.68 -2.17
CA VAL A 145 11.42 -0.36 -2.62
C VAL A 145 11.94 -1.02 -3.90
N LEU A 146 12.29 -0.24 -4.92
CA LEU A 146 12.78 -0.78 -6.20
C LEU A 146 14.05 -1.62 -6.01
N ALA A 147 14.99 -1.13 -5.20
CA ALA A 147 16.22 -1.87 -4.86
C ALA A 147 15.90 -3.21 -4.15
N ALA A 148 14.96 -3.19 -3.20
CA ALA A 148 14.54 -4.38 -2.48
C ALA A 148 13.80 -5.39 -3.38
N VAL A 149 12.93 -4.94 -4.30
CA VAL A 149 12.28 -5.83 -5.28
C VAL A 149 13.31 -6.48 -6.19
N ARG A 150 14.34 -5.75 -6.65
CA ARG A 150 15.44 -6.33 -7.42
C ARG A 150 16.19 -7.40 -6.63
N ALA A 151 16.49 -7.13 -5.35
CA ALA A 151 17.13 -8.11 -4.46
C ALA A 151 16.25 -9.35 -4.23
N TYR A 152 14.93 -9.17 -4.14
CA TYR A 152 13.97 -10.28 -4.07
C TYR A 152 14.04 -11.15 -5.34
N CYS A 153 14.01 -10.54 -6.52
CA CYS A 153 14.13 -11.26 -7.79
C CYS A 153 15.45 -12.03 -7.89
N GLN A 154 16.57 -11.37 -7.55
CA GLN A 154 17.88 -12.01 -7.52
C GLN A 154 17.86 -13.24 -6.61
N LYS A 155 17.37 -13.11 -5.37
CA LYS A 155 17.35 -14.23 -4.42
C LYS A 155 16.45 -15.39 -4.83
N LYS A 156 15.36 -15.12 -5.55
CA LYS A 156 14.30 -16.11 -5.83
C LYS A 156 14.46 -16.80 -7.17
N HIS A 157 15.00 -16.11 -8.17
CA HIS A 157 14.94 -16.53 -9.57
C HIS A 157 16.30 -16.62 -10.26
N ILE A 158 17.39 -16.17 -9.62
CA ILE A 158 18.75 -16.18 -10.18
C ILE A 158 19.69 -16.88 -9.20
#